data_AF-A0A9X0G5J4-F1
#
_entry.id   AF-A0A9X0G5J4-F1
#
_cell.length_a   1.000
_cell.length_b   1.000
_cell.length_c   1.000
_cell.angle_alpha   90.00
_cell.angle_beta   90.00
_cell.angle_gamma   90.00
#
_symmetry.space_group_name_H-M   'P 1'
#
loop_
_entity.id
_entity.type
_entity.pdbx_description
1 polymer ?
#
loop_
_entity_poly.entity_id
_entity_poly.type
_entity_poly.pdbx_seq_one_letter_code
_entity_poly.pdbx_strand_id
1 'polypeptide(L)'
;MKVIQSDILVKGYRNGNCYIIIKNENDNFNVYQLFCDVNKDMKVKDIKKIIPSLKHLPDVEIIVSFPNEKFEAFLLLHDIDVKNMNVFRIGLKNKQILL
;
A
#
# COMPACT_ATOMS: atom_id res chain seq x y z
N MET A 1 4.26 -5.60 14.05
CA MET A 1 4.03 -4.85 12.81
C MET A 1 5.28 -4.98 11.94
N LYS A 2 5.14 -5.22 10.64
CA LYS A 2 6.26 -5.30 9.69
C LYS A 2 6.72 -3.90 9.29
N VAL A 3 8.04 -3.71 9.17
CA VAL A 3 8.63 -2.50 8.58
C VAL A 3 9.06 -2.87 7.16
N ILE A 4 8.56 -2.16 6.15
CA ILE A 4 8.97 -2.38 4.76
C ILE A 4 10.25 -1.62 4.50
N GLN A 5 11.35 -2.34 4.26
CA GLN A 5 12.66 -1.75 3.92
C GLN A 5 12.90 -1.61 2.42
N SER A 6 11.96 -2.05 1.59
CA SER A 6 12.05 -1.94 0.12
C SER A 6 12.04 -0.48 -0.34
N ASP A 7 12.78 -0.22 -1.41
CA ASP A 7 12.74 1.08 -2.07
C ASP A 7 11.31 1.38 -2.55
N ILE A 8 10.82 2.55 -2.14
CA ILE A 8 9.52 3.05 -2.57
C ILE A 8 9.66 3.43 -4.04
N LEU A 9 8.95 2.75 -4.93
CA LEU A 9 9.01 3.09 -6.36
C LEU A 9 8.22 4.35 -6.68
N VAL A 10 7.04 4.46 -6.07
CA VAL A 10 6.13 5.58 -6.32
C VAL A 10 5.40 5.94 -5.04
N LYS A 11 5.41 7.23 -4.71
CA LYS A 11 4.47 7.86 -3.79
C LYS A 11 3.52 8.74 -4.60
N GLY A 12 2.22 8.55 -4.45
CA GLY A 12 1.23 9.31 -5.22
C GLY A 12 -0.09 9.51 -4.50
N TYR A 13 -0.90 10.44 -4.98
CA TYR A 13 -2.08 10.92 -4.26
C TYR A 13 -3.34 10.78 -5.09
N ARG A 14 -4.45 10.35 -4.50
CA ARG A 14 -5.75 10.35 -5.17
C ARG A 14 -6.87 10.53 -4.17
N ASN A 15 -7.78 11.46 -4.44
CA ASN A 15 -8.95 11.76 -3.60
C ASN A 15 -8.61 11.97 -2.12
N GLY A 16 -7.51 12.68 -1.83
CA GLY A 16 -7.05 12.93 -0.45
C GLY A 16 -6.28 11.78 0.20
N ASN A 17 -6.17 10.62 -0.45
CA ASN A 17 -5.40 9.49 0.04
C ASN A 17 -3.98 9.51 -0.52
N CYS A 18 -3.02 9.03 0.28
CA CYS A 18 -1.64 8.81 -0.13
C CYS A 18 -1.38 7.32 -0.33
N TYR A 19 -0.78 6.98 -1.47
CA TYR A 19 -0.48 5.61 -1.89
C TYR A 19 1.02 5.44 -2.04
N ILE A 20 1.50 4.27 -1.61
CA ILE A 20 2.88 3.83 -1.75
C ILE A 20 2.87 2.55 -2.57
N ILE A 21 3.66 2.53 -3.66
CA ILE A 21 3.83 1.37 -4.52
C ILE A 21 5.24 0.86 -4.34
N ILE A 22 5.36 -0.43 -4.05
CA ILE A 22 6.65 -1.13 -3.98
C ILE A 22 6.64 -2.32 -4.93
N LYS A 23 7.83 -2.71 -5.37
CA LYS A 23 8.05 -3.99 -6.04
C LYS A 23 8.22 -5.09 -5.00
N ASN A 24 7.64 -6.25 -5.22
CA ASN A 24 7.88 -7.44 -4.41
C ASN A 24 8.96 -8.33 -5.05
N GLU A 25 9.31 -9.41 -4.38
CA GLU A 25 10.36 -10.35 -4.81
C GLU A 25 10.05 -11.10 -6.11
N ASN A 26 8.77 -11.18 -6.50
CA ASN A 26 8.30 -11.89 -7.70
C ASN A 26 8.16 -10.98 -8.91
N ASP A 27 8.83 -9.83 -8.92
CA ASP A 27 8.69 -8.77 -9.94
C ASP A 27 7.29 -8.14 -10.07
N ASN A 28 6.38 -8.44 -9.15
CA ASN A 28 5.05 -7.85 -9.06
C ASN A 28 5.03 -6.66 -8.09
N PHE A 29 3.86 -6.08 -7.87
CA PHE A 29 3.70 -4.84 -7.10
C PHE A 29 2.69 -4.98 -5.97
N ASN A 30 3.04 -4.41 -4.82
CA ASN A 30 2.12 -4.19 -3.71
C ASN A 30 1.77 -2.70 -3.63
N VAL A 31 0.51 -2.41 -3.36
CA VAL A 31 0.01 -1.05 -3.15
C VAL A 31 -0.46 -0.91 -1.73
N TYR A 32 0.13 0.05 -1.03
CA TYR A 32 -0.25 0.43 0.32
C TYR A 32 -0.91 1.81 0.29
N GLN A 33 -1.83 2.02 1.21
CA GLN A 33 -2.42 3.32 1.46
C GLN A 33 -2.06 3.75 2.88
N LEU A 34 -1.50 4.95 3.03
CA LEU A 34 -1.22 5.51 4.36
C LEU A 34 -2.53 5.71 5.12
N PHE A 35 -2.51 5.43 6.42
CA PHE A 35 -3.58 5.89 7.29
C PHE A 35 -3.60 7.41 7.32
N CYS A 36 -4.81 7.94 7.31
CA CYS A 36 -5.14 9.32 7.63
C CYS A 36 -6.00 9.34 8.90
N ASP A 37 -6.29 10.53 9.43
CA ASP A 37 -7.00 10.65 10.71
C ASP A 37 -8.34 9.90 10.76
N VAL A 38 -8.99 9.73 9.60
CA VAL A 38 -10.29 9.05 9.47
C VAL A 38 -10.23 7.53 9.61
N ASN A 39 -9.06 6.92 9.41
CA ASN A 39 -8.91 5.46 9.44
C ASN A 39 -7.79 4.96 10.36
N LYS A 40 -7.19 5.85 11.16
CA LYS A 40 -6.10 5.54 12.11
C LYS A 40 -6.38 4.39 13.09
N ASP A 41 -7.65 4.13 13.41
CA ASP A 41 -8.07 3.12 14.39
C ASP A 41 -8.51 1.79 13.73
N MET A 42 -8.44 1.68 12.40
CA MET A 42 -8.80 0.45 11.70
C MET A 42 -7.83 -0.68 12.04
N LYS A 43 -8.39 -1.86 12.36
CA LYS A 43 -7.60 -3.06 12.64
C LYS A 43 -7.55 -3.97 11.42
N VAL A 44 -6.57 -4.88 11.38
CA VAL A 44 -6.41 -5.88 10.30
C VAL A 44 -7.71 -6.64 10.01
N LYS A 45 -8.45 -7.03 11.05
CA LYS A 45 -9.74 -7.72 10.91
C LYS A 45 -10.77 -6.91 10.13
N ASP A 46 -10.77 -5.58 10.25
CA ASP A 46 -11.73 -4.68 9.60
C ASP A 46 -11.34 -4.52 8.13
N ILE A 47 -10.04 -4.38 7.85
CA ILE A 47 -9.50 -4.36 6.49
C ILE A 47 -9.81 -5.67 5.76
N LYS A 48 -9.56 -6.84 6.37
CA LYS A 48 -9.87 -8.15 5.79
C LYS A 48 -11.37 -8.40 5.55
N LYS A 49 -12.25 -7.69 6.26
CA LYS A 49 -13.69 -7.72 5.99
C LYS A 49 -14.04 -6.91 4.73
N ILE A 50 -13.40 -5.75 4.55
CA ILE A 50 -13.64 -4.84 3.41
C ILE A 50 -12.95 -5.33 2.15
N ILE A 51 -11.78 -5.96 2.28
CA ILE A 51 -10.95 -6.46 1.18
C ILE A 51 -10.76 -7.98 1.37
N PRO A 52 -11.74 -8.81 0.94
CA PRO A 52 -11.72 -10.25 1.19
C PRO A 52 -10.53 -10.97 0.57
N SER A 53 -9.96 -10.43 -0.53
CA SER A 53 -8.78 -11.00 -1.18
C SER A 53 -7.58 -11.06 -0.24
N LEU A 54 -7.52 -10.25 0.83
CA LEU A 54 -6.40 -10.24 1.79
C LEU A 54 -6.56 -11.24 2.93
N LYS A 55 -7.69 -11.98 3.01
CA LYS A 55 -7.98 -12.88 4.16
C LYS A 55 -6.92 -13.97 4.36
N HIS A 56 -6.34 -14.46 3.27
CA HIS A 56 -5.35 -15.53 3.28
C HIS A 56 -3.95 -15.07 3.70
N LEU A 57 -3.70 -13.75 3.71
CA LEU A 57 -2.39 -13.21 4.05
C LEU A 57 -2.20 -13.13 5.57
N PRO A 58 -0.97 -13.27 6.08
CA PRO A 58 -0.65 -13.03 7.48
C PRO A 58 -1.00 -11.60 7.90
N ASP A 59 -1.48 -11.42 9.13
CA ASP A 59 -1.87 -10.09 9.63
C ASP A 59 -0.71 -9.08 9.62
N VAL A 60 0.52 -9.57 9.77
CA VAL A 60 1.75 -8.75 9.76
C VAL A 60 2.03 -8.10 8.40
N GLU A 61 1.45 -8.61 7.32
CA GLU A 61 1.59 -8.09 5.96
C GLU A 61 0.52 -7.03 5.63
N ILE A 62 -0.56 -6.96 6.43
CA ILE A 62 -1.70 -6.10 6.13
C ILE A 62 -1.48 -4.68 6.60
N ILE A 63 -0.96 -4.48 7.81
CA ILE A 63 -0.60 -3.16 8.33
C ILE A 63 0.91 -3.12 8.52
N VAL A 64 1.53 -2.16 7.86
CA VAL A 64 2.99 -2.01 7.80
C VAL A 64 3.39 -0.58 8.12
N SER A 65 4.66 -0.41 8.47
CA SER A 65 5.30 0.90 8.56
C SER A 65 6.34 1.06 7.46
N PHE A 66 6.53 2.29 7.00
CA PHE A 66 7.57 2.65 6.04
C PHE A 66 8.60 3.56 6.71
N PRO A 67 9.91 3.34 6.49
CA PRO A 67 10.94 4.27 6.89
C PRO A 67 10.62 5.66 6.32
N ASN A 68 10.70 6.69 7.16
CA ASN A 68 10.42 8.09 6.84
C ASN A 68 8.93 8.47 6.68
N GLU A 69 7.99 7.55 6.87
CA GLU A 69 6.57 7.89 6.98
C GLU A 69 6.15 7.98 8.44
N LYS A 70 5.42 9.06 8.78
CA LYS A 70 4.91 9.27 10.15
C LYS A 70 3.74 8.34 10.49
N PHE A 71 3.06 7.85 9.47
CA PHE A 71 1.85 7.05 9.61
C PHE A 71 2.10 5.63 9.10
N GLU A 72 1.44 4.66 9.76
CA GLU A 72 1.34 3.31 9.25
C GLU A 72 0.52 3.29 7.95
N ALA A 73 0.64 2.19 7.20
CA ALA A 73 -0.05 1.98 5.95
C ALA A 73 -0.75 0.63 5.97
N PHE A 74 -1.87 0.52 5.26
CA PHE A 74 -2.51 -0.77 5.03
C PHE A 74 -2.36 -1.22 3.58
N LEU A 75 -2.25 -2.53 3.39
CA LEU A 75 -2.21 -3.19 2.10
C LEU A 75 -3.57 -3.06 1.42
N LEU A 76 -3.59 -2.43 0.25
CA LEU A 76 -4.78 -2.24 -0.57
C LEU A 76 -4.84 -3.26 -1.70
N LEU A 77 -3.71 -3.46 -2.39
CA LEU A 77 -3.57 -4.42 -3.48
C LEU A 77 -2.28 -5.24 -3.29
N HIS A 78 -2.40 -6.56 -3.44
CA HIS A 78 -1.30 -7.50 -3.24
C HIS A 78 -0.96 -8.21 -4.54
N ASP A 79 0.34 -8.32 -4.82
CA ASP A 79 0.90 -9.12 -5.92
C ASP A 79 0.28 -8.82 -7.29
N ILE A 80 0.25 -7.52 -7.64
CA ILE A 80 -0.34 -7.02 -8.87
C ILE A 80 0.70 -6.99 -9.98
N ASP A 81 0.34 -7.48 -11.17
CA ASP A 81 1.22 -7.44 -12.34
C ASP A 81 1.46 -6.01 -12.88
N VAL A 82 2.48 -5.85 -13.71
CA VAL A 82 2.89 -4.56 -14.29
C VAL A 82 1.79 -3.86 -15.10
N LYS A 83 0.91 -4.60 -15.79
CA LYS A 83 -0.14 -4.01 -16.63
C LYS A 83 -1.19 -3.37 -15.75
N ASN A 84 -1.69 -4.11 -14.76
CA ASN A 84 -2.65 -3.62 -13.78
C ASN A 84 -2.04 -2.49 -12.93
N MET A 85 -0.75 -2.60 -12.60
CA MET A 85 -0.05 -1.55 -11.87
C MET A 85 0.06 -0.26 -12.66
N ASN A 86 0.34 -0.34 -13.96
CA ASN A 86 0.39 0.84 -14.81
C ASN A 86 -0.96 1.55 -14.87
N VAL A 87 -2.06 0.81 -14.96
CA VAL A 87 -3.42 1.39 -14.93
C VAL A 87 -3.66 2.12 -13.61
N PHE A 88 -3.38 1.47 -12.48
CA PHE A 88 -3.51 2.10 -11.16
C PHE A 88 -2.65 3.37 -11.06
N ARG A 89 -1.37 3.25 -11.46
CA ARG A 89 -0.41 4.34 -11.45
C ARG A 89 -0.94 5.50 -12.26
N ILE A 90 -1.41 5.33 -13.49
CA ILE A 90 -1.94 6.43 -14.34
C ILE A 90 -2.96 7.28 -13.58
N GLY A 91 -3.84 6.66 -12.78
CA GLY A 91 -4.87 7.36 -12.00
C GLY A 91 -4.40 8.17 -10.79
N LEU A 92 -3.13 8.09 -10.37
CA LEU A 92 -2.62 8.91 -9.26
C LEU A 92 -2.29 10.35 -9.72
N LYS A 93 -2.50 11.33 -8.84
CA LYS A 93 -2.09 12.73 -8.97
C LYS A 93 -0.78 12.98 -8.21
N ASN A 94 -0.03 14.01 -8.58
CA ASN A 94 1.19 14.47 -7.90
C ASN A 94 2.16 13.33 -7.51
N LYS A 95 2.52 12.50 -8.49
CA LYS A 95 3.42 11.35 -8.27
C LYS A 95 4.84 11.85 -8.05
N GLN A 96 5.49 11.37 -7.00
CA GLN A 96 6.93 11.36 -6.87
C GLN A 96 7.41 9.95 -7.20
N ILE A 97 8.21 9.83 -8.26
CA ILE A 97 8.98 8.63 -8.53
C ILE A 97 10.21 8.76 -7.66
N LEU A 98 10.32 7.88 -6.66
CA LEU A 98 11.48 7.78 -5.80
C LEU A 98 12.29 6.64 -6.42
N LEU A 99 13.44 6.97 -7.00
CA LEU A 99 14.36 6.03 -7.65
C LEU A 99 15.52 5.74 -6.71
#